data_AF-A0AAN9YP93-F1
#
_entry.id   AF-A0AAN9YP93-F1
#
_cell.length_a   1.000
_cell.length_b   1.000
_cell.length_c   1.000
_cell.angle_alpha   90.00
_cell.angle_beta   90.00
_cell.angle_gamma   90.00
#
_symmetry.space_group_name_H-M   'P 1'
#
loop_
_entity.id
_entity.type
_entity.pdbx_description
1 polymer ?
#
loop_
_entity_poly.entity_id
_entity_poly.type
_entity_poly.pdbx_seq_one_letter_code
_entity_poly.pdbx_strand_id
1 'polypeptide(L)'
;MSMVSHAETNRLIDTPATISKLLDSLEGLPTTPPSLYIDLEGENISIHGPISILQLHVLPSNQTYLLDVKLLGHDAFTTPGTGGRTLRQLLESEHIPKVIFDVRNDSAALYKQYQVSLAGMHDLQLMELGKRNLGGKRFVNGLGKCIEYDAGLTLFEKAAWKSSKEIGFNLFAPERGGSYAVFNERPLRKEVEEYCIQDAVYLPRLWSKYNEMLTPAWKDRVLEATKARLVMSQDMTYVGNGPNRANGPDDWRWL
;
A
#
# COMPACT_ATOMS: atom_id res chain seq x y z
N MET A 1 -19.40 -32.51 14.70
CA MET A 1 -18.09 -32.14 15.31
C MET A 1 -17.17 -31.79 14.16
N SER A 2 -17.25 -30.56 13.67
CA SER A 2 -16.38 -29.43 14.04
C SER A 2 -14.93 -29.63 13.62
N MET A 3 -14.59 -29.06 12.45
CA MET A 3 -13.36 -28.29 12.26
C MET A 3 -13.70 -27.14 11.32
N VAL A 4 -14.30 -26.08 11.86
CA VAL A 4 -14.25 -24.77 11.20
C VAL A 4 -12.85 -24.23 11.47
N SER A 5 -12.11 -24.02 10.38
CA SER A 5 -10.70 -23.63 10.35
C SER A 5 -10.42 -22.38 11.17
N HIS A 6 -9.52 -22.48 12.15
CA HIS A 6 -8.97 -21.39 12.94
C HIS A 6 -8.03 -20.45 12.14
N ALA A 7 -8.21 -20.33 10.83
CA ALA A 7 -7.33 -19.56 9.94
C ALA A 7 -7.86 -18.15 9.62
N GLU A 8 -9.14 -17.85 9.88
CA GLU A 8 -9.74 -16.54 9.53
C GLU A 8 -9.35 -15.40 10.51
N THR A 9 -8.93 -15.69 11.76
CA THR A 9 -8.68 -14.65 12.77
C THR A 9 -7.26 -14.10 12.84
N ASN A 10 -6.28 -14.69 12.12
CA ASN A 10 -4.87 -14.31 12.30
C ASN A 10 -4.40 -13.18 11.36
N ARG A 11 -5.28 -12.67 10.50
CA ARG A 11 -4.96 -11.63 9.50
C ARG A 11 -5.34 -10.23 9.97
N LEU A 12 -6.42 -10.10 10.74
CA LEU A 12 -6.87 -8.82 11.30
C LEU A 12 -6.04 -8.49 12.55
N ILE A 13 -5.52 -7.27 12.60
CA ILE A 13 -4.71 -6.74 13.70
C ILE A 13 -5.46 -5.55 14.28
N ASP A 14 -6.15 -5.80 15.39
CA ASP A 14 -7.15 -4.89 15.98
C ASP A 14 -6.93 -4.68 17.49
N THR A 15 -5.86 -5.22 18.07
CA THR A 15 -5.50 -5.00 19.48
C THR A 15 -4.01 -4.71 19.65
N PRO A 16 -3.58 -4.02 20.73
CA PRO A 16 -2.17 -3.86 21.05
C PRO A 16 -1.39 -5.18 21.11
N ALA A 17 -2.01 -6.24 21.66
CA ALA A 17 -1.37 -7.55 21.75
C ALA A 17 -1.11 -8.20 20.38
N THR A 18 -2.03 -8.03 19.42
CA THR A 18 -1.82 -8.52 18.04
C THR A 18 -0.83 -7.65 17.28
N ILE A 19 -0.75 -6.34 17.54
CA ILE A 19 0.31 -5.46 17.00
C ILE A 19 1.69 -5.90 17.49
N SER A 20 1.88 -6.11 18.80
CA SER A 20 3.18 -6.52 19.35
C SER A 20 3.65 -7.83 18.71
N LYS A 21 2.76 -8.83 18.61
CA LYS A 21 3.06 -10.12 17.95
C LYS A 21 3.40 -9.96 16.46
N LEU A 22 2.68 -9.08 15.76
CA LEU A 22 3.00 -8.78 14.36
C LEU A 22 4.42 -8.20 14.28
N LEU A 23 4.73 -7.16 15.05
CA LEU A 23 6.04 -6.50 15.03
C LEU A 23 7.19 -7.45 15.36
N ASP A 24 7.00 -8.34 16.34
CA ASP A 24 7.98 -9.38 16.67
C ASP A 24 8.23 -10.32 15.48
N SER A 25 7.19 -10.65 14.70
CA SER A 25 7.33 -11.49 13.51
C SER A 25 8.00 -10.78 12.31
N LEU A 26 8.09 -9.45 12.34
CA LEU A 26 8.80 -8.65 11.32
C LEU A 26 10.29 -8.49 11.63
N GLU A 27 10.75 -8.91 12.81
CA GLU A 27 12.15 -8.76 13.21
C GLU A 27 13.07 -9.64 12.36
N GLY A 28 14.22 -9.08 11.95
CA GLY A 28 15.23 -9.81 11.18
C GLY A 28 14.85 -10.15 9.73
N LEU A 29 13.70 -9.66 9.24
CA LEU A 29 13.30 -9.89 7.85
C LEU A 29 14.32 -9.32 6.85
N PRO A 30 14.52 -9.99 5.69
CA PRO A 30 15.40 -9.49 4.65
C PRO A 30 15.00 -8.10 4.13
N THR A 31 16.01 -7.30 3.79
CA THR A 31 15.81 -6.00 3.14
C THR A 31 16.05 -6.07 1.63
N THR A 32 16.55 -7.19 1.10
CA THR A 32 16.73 -7.40 -0.34
C THR A 32 16.39 -8.85 -0.71
N PRO A 33 15.35 -9.08 -1.55
CA PRO A 33 14.33 -8.09 -1.94
C PRO A 33 13.58 -7.54 -0.70
N PRO A 34 12.85 -6.41 -0.82
CA PRO A 34 12.06 -5.88 0.28
C PRO A 34 11.05 -6.91 0.80
N SER A 35 10.92 -6.97 2.13
CA SER A 35 9.96 -7.85 2.79
C SER A 35 8.59 -7.23 3.02
N LEU A 36 8.45 -5.91 2.98
CA LEU A 36 7.25 -5.20 3.44
C LEU A 36 6.58 -4.45 2.29
N TYR A 37 5.31 -4.77 2.04
CA TYR A 37 4.49 -4.18 1.00
C TYR A 37 3.24 -3.63 1.66
N ILE A 38 3.00 -2.33 1.52
CA ILE A 38 1.92 -1.65 2.21
C ILE A 38 0.95 -1.02 1.23
N ASP A 39 -0.28 -0.87 1.71
CA ASP A 39 -1.31 -0.04 1.12
C ASP A 39 -2.17 0.54 2.24
N LEU A 40 -3.04 1.50 1.94
CA LEU A 40 -3.98 2.05 2.91
C LEU A 40 -5.38 2.19 2.30
N GLU A 41 -6.41 1.92 3.11
CA GLU A 41 -7.81 2.13 2.75
C GLU A 41 -8.56 2.94 3.80
N GLY A 42 -9.54 3.73 3.34
CA GLY A 42 -10.29 4.63 4.21
C GLY A 42 -11.30 5.53 3.52
N GLU A 43 -11.92 6.40 4.30
CA GLU A 43 -12.96 7.30 3.79
C GLU A 43 -12.34 8.51 3.10
N ASN A 44 -12.00 8.35 1.81
CA ASN A 44 -11.36 9.38 0.97
C ASN A 44 -9.98 9.81 1.50
N ILE A 45 -9.07 8.83 1.61
CA ILE A 45 -7.71 9.02 2.16
C ILE A 45 -7.05 10.25 1.55
N SER A 46 -6.76 11.20 2.43
CA SER A 46 -6.15 12.48 2.09
C SER A 46 -5.64 13.13 3.38
N ILE A 47 -5.26 14.40 3.30
CA ILE A 47 -4.95 15.20 4.49
C ILE A 47 -6.15 15.35 5.45
N HIS A 48 -7.38 15.11 4.99
CA HIS A 48 -8.60 15.25 5.78
C HIS A 48 -9.40 13.95 5.94
N GLY A 49 -9.27 13.00 5.01
CA GLY A 49 -9.99 11.72 5.07
C GLY A 49 -9.24 10.67 5.90
N PRO A 50 -9.89 10.02 6.87
CA PRO A 50 -9.24 9.13 7.82
C PRO A 50 -8.70 7.85 7.19
N ILE A 51 -7.62 7.33 7.76
CA ILE A 51 -7.16 5.96 7.48
C ILE A 51 -8.04 4.99 8.29
N SER A 52 -8.61 4.01 7.62
CA SER A 52 -9.43 2.97 8.27
C SER A 52 -8.67 1.66 8.42
N ILE A 53 -7.88 1.29 7.41
CA ILE A 53 -7.14 0.03 7.33
C ILE A 53 -5.76 0.32 6.75
N LEU A 54 -4.72 -0.31 7.32
CA LEU A 54 -3.40 -0.42 6.70
C LEU A 54 -3.17 -1.89 6.32
N GLN A 55 -2.92 -2.14 5.04
CA GLN A 55 -2.53 -3.47 4.56
C GLN A 55 -1.03 -3.62 4.70
N LEU A 56 -0.58 -4.76 5.23
CA LEU A 56 0.83 -5.12 5.28
C LEU A 56 1.01 -6.54 4.75
N HIS A 57 1.41 -6.65 3.49
CA HIS A 57 1.84 -7.91 2.91
C HIS A 57 3.32 -8.16 3.20
N VAL A 58 3.62 -9.33 3.76
CA VAL A 58 4.94 -9.68 4.30
C VAL A 58 5.54 -10.84 3.53
N LEU A 59 6.78 -10.67 3.07
CA LEU A 59 7.65 -11.75 2.61
C LEU A 59 8.71 -12.07 3.68
N PRO A 60 9.12 -13.35 3.83
CA PRO A 60 8.81 -14.50 2.98
C PRO A 60 7.53 -15.26 3.35
N SER A 61 6.80 -14.85 4.40
CA SER A 61 5.59 -15.55 4.86
C SER A 61 4.44 -15.55 3.86
N ASN A 62 4.47 -14.64 2.87
CA ASN A 62 3.44 -14.47 1.83
C ASN A 62 2.04 -14.25 2.43
N GLN A 63 2.00 -13.41 3.48
CA GLN A 63 0.81 -13.20 4.30
C GLN A 63 0.48 -11.70 4.36
N THR A 64 -0.77 -11.33 4.08
CA THR A 64 -1.28 -9.96 4.21
C THR A 64 -2.02 -9.78 5.54
N TYR A 65 -1.54 -8.87 6.36
CA TYR A 65 -2.20 -8.43 7.57
C TYR A 65 -3.03 -7.17 7.29
N LEU A 66 -4.19 -7.07 7.91
CA LEU A 66 -5.06 -5.89 7.87
C LEU A 66 -5.04 -5.26 9.26
N LEU A 67 -4.36 -4.12 9.40
CA LEU A 67 -4.32 -3.37 10.64
C LEU A 67 -5.54 -2.46 10.70
N ASP A 68 -6.37 -2.65 11.73
CA ASP A 68 -7.58 -1.86 11.96
C ASP A 68 -7.24 -0.49 12.57
N VAL A 69 -6.73 0.41 11.74
CA VAL A 69 -6.34 1.77 12.15
C VAL A 69 -7.54 2.56 12.67
N LYS A 70 -8.76 2.28 12.18
CA LYS A 70 -9.99 2.90 12.68
C LYS A 70 -10.22 2.58 14.16
N LEU A 71 -10.06 1.32 14.56
CA LEU A 71 -10.25 0.89 15.93
C LEU A 71 -9.06 1.27 16.82
N LEU A 72 -7.85 1.07 16.32
CA LEU A 72 -6.61 1.23 17.08
C LEU A 72 -6.16 2.69 17.22
N GLY A 73 -6.53 3.57 16.28
CA GLY A 73 -6.09 4.96 16.27
C GLY A 73 -4.57 5.09 16.35
N HIS A 74 -4.07 5.90 17.28
CA HIS A 74 -2.62 6.08 17.48
C HIS A 74 -1.91 4.81 17.92
N ASP A 75 -2.59 3.91 18.65
CA ASP A 75 -1.98 2.68 19.16
C ASP A 75 -1.52 1.76 18.03
N ALA A 76 -2.10 1.87 16.83
CA ALA A 76 -1.63 1.18 15.62
C ALA A 76 -0.14 1.46 15.32
N PHE A 77 0.33 2.66 15.68
CA PHE A 77 1.66 3.15 15.33
C PHE A 77 2.59 3.28 16.54
N THR A 78 2.04 3.39 17.76
CA THR A 78 2.81 3.59 18.99
C THR A 78 2.94 2.35 19.87
N THR A 79 2.15 1.30 19.64
CA THR A 79 2.31 0.04 20.38
C THR A 79 3.66 -0.62 20.04
N PRO A 80 4.51 -0.94 21.03
CA PRO A 80 5.78 -1.60 20.79
C PRO A 80 5.63 -3.13 20.68
N GLY A 81 6.50 -3.76 19.88
CA GLY A 81 6.82 -5.18 20.03
C GLY A 81 7.65 -5.45 21.29
N THR A 82 7.99 -6.71 21.53
CA THR A 82 8.84 -7.13 22.66
C THR A 82 10.21 -6.47 22.63
N GLY A 83 10.77 -6.24 21.43
CA GLY A 83 12.02 -5.51 21.22
C GLY A 83 11.90 -3.98 21.34
N GLY A 84 10.73 -3.44 21.72
CA GLY A 84 10.50 -2.00 21.91
C GLY A 84 10.27 -1.21 20.61
N ARG A 85 10.50 -1.81 19.43
CA ARG A 85 10.24 -1.17 18.13
C ARG A 85 8.73 -1.04 17.91
N THR A 86 8.29 0.11 17.41
CA THR A 86 6.90 0.36 17.00
C THR A 86 6.72 0.30 15.49
N LEU A 87 5.48 0.21 15.00
CA LEU A 87 5.19 0.30 13.56
C LEU A 87 5.62 1.65 13.00
N ARG A 88 5.45 2.76 13.75
CA ARG A 88 5.95 4.08 13.35
C ARG A 88 7.45 4.05 13.05
N GLN A 89 8.26 3.54 13.96
CA GLN A 89 9.71 3.49 13.78
C GLN A 89 10.12 2.60 12.59
N LEU A 90 9.37 1.52 12.33
CA LEU A 90 9.58 0.66 11.16
C LEU A 90 9.25 1.40 9.84
N LEU A 91 8.14 2.13 9.80
CA LEU A 91 7.72 2.93 8.64
C LEU A 91 8.65 4.14 8.39
N GLU A 92 9.19 4.74 9.45
CA GLU A 92 10.12 5.90 9.41
C GLU A 92 11.58 5.50 9.15
N SER A 93 11.91 4.20 9.12
CA SER A 93 13.29 3.74 8.91
C SER A 93 13.71 3.79 7.43
N GLU A 94 14.78 4.52 7.11
CA GLU A 94 15.40 4.51 5.77
C GLU A 94 16.08 3.17 5.43
N HIS A 95 16.47 2.39 6.43
CA HIS A 95 17.21 1.14 6.24
C HIS A 95 16.31 -0.09 6.03
N ILE A 96 15.02 0.03 6.32
CA ILE A 96 14.03 -1.02 6.07
C ILE A 96 13.22 -0.57 4.84
N PRO A 97 13.40 -1.20 3.67
CA PRO A 97 12.64 -0.81 2.49
C PRO A 97 11.19 -1.27 2.60
N LYS A 98 10.26 -0.37 2.29
CA LYS A 98 8.84 -0.68 2.13
C LYS A 98 8.42 -0.37 0.70
N VAL A 99 7.53 -1.17 0.15
CA VAL A 99 7.01 -1.00 -1.19
C VAL A 99 5.55 -0.55 -1.11
N ILE A 100 5.18 0.46 -1.90
CA ILE A 100 3.83 1.01 -1.95
C ILE A 100 3.49 1.40 -3.39
N PHE A 101 2.21 1.45 -3.75
CA PHE A 101 1.79 1.97 -5.05
C PHE A 101 1.26 3.40 -4.90
N ASP A 102 1.96 4.39 -5.47
CA ASP A 102 1.56 5.81 -5.38
C ASP A 102 1.50 6.39 -3.96
N VAL A 103 2.66 6.62 -3.36
CA VAL A 103 2.83 6.97 -1.93
C VAL A 103 2.15 8.28 -1.47
N ARG A 104 1.69 9.11 -2.40
CA ARG A 104 1.41 10.53 -2.16
C ARG A 104 0.26 10.76 -1.15
N ASN A 105 -0.89 10.09 -1.32
CA ASN A 105 -2.04 10.30 -0.41
C ASN A 105 -1.84 9.58 0.92
N ASP A 106 -1.26 8.38 0.88
CA ASP A 106 -0.99 7.57 2.08
C ASP A 106 -0.01 8.27 3.00
N SER A 107 1.08 8.81 2.43
CA SER A 107 2.05 9.62 3.18
C SER A 107 1.41 10.86 3.78
N ALA A 108 0.54 11.56 3.02
CA ALA A 108 -0.13 12.75 3.51
C ALA A 108 -1.04 12.44 4.71
N ALA A 109 -1.83 11.36 4.61
CA ALA A 109 -2.73 10.91 5.67
C ALA A 109 -1.96 10.45 6.92
N LEU A 110 -0.95 9.59 6.75
CA LEU A 110 -0.09 9.10 7.84
C LEU A 110 0.61 10.25 8.58
N TYR A 111 1.16 11.21 7.84
CA TYR A 111 1.85 12.34 8.43
C TYR A 111 0.89 13.27 9.17
N LYS A 112 -0.20 13.72 8.53
CA LYS A 112 -1.11 14.70 9.14
C LYS A 112 -1.87 14.14 10.34
N GLN A 113 -2.33 12.89 10.25
CA GLN A 113 -3.21 12.30 11.26
C GLN A 113 -2.43 11.61 12.39
N TYR A 114 -1.28 10.99 12.08
CA TYR A 114 -0.55 10.15 13.03
C TYR A 114 0.90 10.57 13.26
N GLN A 115 1.37 11.64 12.59
CA GLN A 115 2.75 12.12 12.65
C GLN A 115 3.78 11.06 12.22
N VAL A 116 3.39 10.13 11.34
CA VAL A 116 4.27 9.09 10.80
C VAL A 116 4.91 9.59 9.51
N SER A 117 6.24 9.70 9.49
CA SER A 117 7.00 10.19 8.32
C SER A 117 7.61 9.06 7.52
N LEU A 118 6.93 8.56 6.49
CA LEU A 118 7.42 7.44 5.67
C LEU A 118 8.84 7.70 5.12
N ALA A 119 9.71 6.70 5.23
CA ALA A 119 11.06 6.72 4.68
C ALA A 119 11.41 5.34 4.07
N GLY A 120 12.46 5.25 3.25
CA GLY A 120 12.85 3.97 2.61
C GLY A 120 11.78 3.39 1.68
N MET A 121 11.02 4.24 0.98
CA MET A 121 9.90 3.82 0.15
C MET A 121 10.33 3.49 -1.29
N HIS A 122 9.79 2.40 -1.84
CA HIS A 122 9.79 2.10 -3.26
C HIS A 122 8.38 2.32 -3.83
N ASP A 123 8.20 3.35 -4.66
CA ASP A 123 6.92 3.67 -5.27
C ASP A 123 6.74 2.90 -6.60
N LEU A 124 5.89 1.88 -6.60
CA LEU A 124 5.64 1.02 -7.73
C LEU A 124 5.05 1.74 -8.95
N GLN A 125 4.30 2.82 -8.74
CA GLN A 125 3.74 3.60 -9.84
C GLN A 125 4.86 4.32 -10.60
N LEU A 126 5.86 4.84 -9.87
CA LEU A 126 7.05 5.45 -10.47
C LEU A 126 7.98 4.41 -11.08
N MET A 127 8.16 3.25 -10.44
CA MET A 127 8.92 2.14 -11.01
C MET A 127 8.30 1.66 -12.34
N GLU A 128 6.98 1.53 -12.38
CA GLU A 128 6.24 1.17 -13.59
C GLU A 128 6.42 2.21 -14.69
N LEU A 129 6.38 3.49 -14.35
CA LEU A 129 6.59 4.56 -15.31
C LEU A 129 8.03 4.57 -15.85
N GLY A 130 9.01 4.39 -14.97
CA GLY A 130 10.44 4.40 -15.29
C GLY A 130 10.86 3.26 -16.22
N LYS A 131 10.24 2.08 -16.12
CA LYS A 131 10.53 0.94 -17.03
C LYS A 131 10.04 1.14 -18.47
N ARG A 132 9.19 2.14 -18.74
CA ARG A 132 8.62 2.36 -20.07
C ARG A 132 9.65 2.95 -21.03
N ASN A 133 9.43 2.76 -22.32
CA ASN A 133 10.23 3.40 -23.38
C ASN A 133 10.05 4.92 -23.42
N LEU A 134 10.89 5.59 -24.21
CA LEU A 134 10.87 7.04 -24.43
C LEU A 134 9.45 7.53 -24.81
N GLY A 135 9.01 8.62 -24.20
CA GLY A 135 7.72 9.26 -24.51
C GLY A 135 6.48 8.57 -23.91
N GLY A 136 6.64 7.40 -23.28
CA GLY A 136 5.59 6.69 -22.54
C GLY A 136 5.34 7.19 -21.12
N LYS A 137 6.03 8.27 -20.70
CA LYS A 137 6.14 8.70 -19.30
C LYS A 137 5.29 9.91 -18.93
N ARG A 138 4.46 10.39 -19.86
CA ARG A 138 3.56 11.54 -19.61
C ARG A 138 2.52 11.25 -18.54
N PHE A 139 1.97 10.03 -18.52
CA PHE A 139 0.88 9.66 -17.61
C PHE A 139 1.19 8.36 -16.87
N VAL A 140 0.85 8.31 -15.59
CA VAL A 140 0.96 7.11 -14.74
C VAL A 140 -0.20 6.14 -14.99
N ASN A 141 0.03 4.85 -14.74
CA ASN A 141 -1.04 3.85 -14.69
C ASN A 141 -1.59 3.72 -13.25
N GLY A 142 -2.85 3.32 -13.12
CA GLY A 142 -3.41 2.89 -11.84
C GLY A 142 -3.06 1.43 -11.51
N LEU A 143 -3.10 1.07 -10.22
CA LEU A 143 -2.70 -0.24 -9.70
C LEU A 143 -3.39 -1.41 -10.43
N GLY A 144 -4.71 -1.31 -10.66
CA GLY A 144 -5.45 -2.37 -11.36
C GLY A 144 -4.89 -2.67 -12.75
N LYS A 145 -4.50 -1.65 -13.52
CA LYS A 145 -3.87 -1.83 -14.84
C LYS A 145 -2.49 -2.48 -14.70
N CYS A 146 -1.71 -2.08 -13.70
CA CYS A 146 -0.42 -2.69 -13.41
C CYS A 146 -0.57 -4.18 -13.06
N ILE A 147 -1.47 -4.54 -12.14
CA ILE A 147 -1.74 -5.95 -11.80
C ILE A 147 -2.15 -6.73 -13.06
N GLU A 148 -3.10 -6.18 -13.81
CA GLU A 148 -3.69 -6.82 -14.98
C GLU A 148 -2.66 -7.24 -16.06
N TYR A 149 -1.64 -6.40 -16.28
CA TYR A 149 -0.67 -6.58 -17.38
C TYR A 149 0.72 -7.01 -16.89
N ASP A 150 1.05 -6.76 -15.63
CA ASP A 150 2.41 -6.94 -15.12
C ASP A 150 2.57 -7.95 -13.99
N ALA A 151 1.52 -8.34 -13.27
CA ALA A 151 1.64 -9.30 -12.14
C ALA A 151 1.77 -10.77 -12.58
N GLY A 152 1.80 -11.04 -13.89
CA GLY A 152 2.01 -12.39 -14.43
C GLY A 152 0.85 -13.35 -14.18
N LEU A 153 -0.38 -12.84 -14.08
CA LEU A 153 -1.57 -13.66 -13.86
C LEU A 153 -1.92 -14.48 -15.10
N THR A 154 -2.29 -15.75 -14.90
CA THR A 154 -2.96 -16.56 -15.92
C THR A 154 -4.32 -15.98 -16.28
N LEU A 155 -4.91 -16.41 -17.41
CA LEU A 155 -6.26 -15.96 -17.81
C LEU A 155 -7.31 -16.24 -16.73
N PHE A 156 -7.22 -17.38 -16.06
CA PHE A 156 -8.13 -17.77 -14.98
C PHE A 156 -7.95 -16.90 -13.73
N GLU A 157 -6.70 -16.73 -13.26
CA GLU A 157 -6.40 -15.86 -12.11
C GLU A 157 -6.84 -14.42 -12.38
N LYS A 158 -6.59 -13.93 -13.59
CA LYS A 158 -7.00 -12.58 -14.02
C LYS A 158 -8.53 -12.41 -14.02
N ALA A 159 -9.28 -13.43 -14.45
CA ALA A 159 -10.75 -13.41 -14.40
C ALA A 159 -11.26 -13.42 -12.94
N ALA A 160 -10.67 -14.26 -12.09
CA ALA A 160 -11.02 -14.34 -10.67
C ALA A 160 -10.71 -13.02 -9.93
N TRP A 161 -9.50 -12.48 -10.12
CA TRP A 161 -9.07 -11.19 -9.58
C TRP A 161 -10.00 -10.05 -10.00
N LYS A 162 -10.34 -9.95 -11.30
CA LYS A 162 -11.29 -8.93 -11.78
C LYS A 162 -12.66 -9.06 -11.13
N SER A 163 -13.17 -10.28 -10.99
CA SER A 163 -14.47 -10.54 -10.36
C SER A 163 -14.49 -10.08 -8.90
N SER A 164 -13.50 -10.47 -8.11
CA SER A 164 -13.37 -10.06 -6.71
C SER A 164 -13.17 -8.55 -6.57
N LYS A 165 -12.32 -7.95 -7.41
CA LYS A 165 -12.07 -6.51 -7.40
C LYS A 165 -13.33 -5.72 -7.74
N GLU A 166 -14.13 -6.16 -8.71
CA GLU A 166 -15.40 -5.54 -9.07
C GLU A 166 -16.42 -5.59 -7.93
N ILE A 167 -16.51 -6.72 -7.20
CA ILE A 167 -17.39 -6.84 -6.03
C ILE A 167 -17.01 -5.80 -4.96
N GLY A 168 -15.74 -5.75 -4.57
CA GLY A 168 -15.26 -4.79 -3.58
C GLY A 168 -15.41 -3.34 -4.04
N PHE A 169 -15.06 -3.05 -5.29
CA PHE A 169 -15.15 -1.71 -5.87
C PHE A 169 -16.59 -1.17 -5.87
N ASN A 170 -17.58 -2.02 -6.17
CA ASN A 170 -18.99 -1.62 -6.13
C ASN A 170 -19.47 -1.22 -4.72
N LEU A 171 -18.82 -1.72 -3.66
CA LEU A 171 -19.19 -1.40 -2.29
C LEU A 171 -18.76 0.01 -1.87
N PHE A 172 -17.63 0.52 -2.37
CA PHE A 172 -17.11 1.82 -1.96
C PHE A 172 -17.23 2.93 -3.00
N ALA A 173 -17.33 2.61 -4.29
CA ALA A 173 -17.37 3.59 -5.38
C ALA A 173 -18.72 4.34 -5.44
N PRO A 174 -18.78 5.66 -5.15
CA PRO A 174 -20.03 6.41 -5.12
C PRO A 174 -20.77 6.44 -6.47
N GLU A 175 -20.04 6.48 -7.58
CA GLU A 175 -20.59 6.44 -8.93
C GLU A 175 -21.28 5.11 -9.28
N ARG A 176 -21.09 4.08 -8.45
CA ARG A 176 -21.74 2.76 -8.56
C ARG A 176 -22.76 2.50 -7.45
N GLY A 177 -23.10 3.52 -6.66
CA GLY A 177 -24.02 3.40 -5.52
C GLY A 177 -23.37 2.90 -4.23
N GLY A 178 -22.04 2.78 -4.19
CA GLY A 178 -21.27 2.45 -3.01
C GLY A 178 -20.97 3.68 -2.13
N SER A 179 -20.24 3.46 -1.04
CA SER A 179 -19.73 4.53 -0.19
C SER A 179 -18.41 4.13 0.47
N TYR A 180 -17.43 5.04 0.47
CA TYR A 180 -16.17 4.84 1.17
C TYR A 180 -16.35 4.62 2.69
N ALA A 181 -17.53 4.92 3.26
CA ALA A 181 -17.88 4.57 4.62
C ALA A 181 -17.82 3.05 4.90
N VAL A 182 -17.88 2.20 3.87
CA VAL A 182 -17.78 0.74 4.03
C VAL A 182 -16.46 0.31 4.68
N PHE A 183 -15.37 1.06 4.49
CA PHE A 183 -14.08 0.80 5.14
C PHE A 183 -14.11 1.05 6.65
N ASN A 184 -15.09 1.82 7.14
CA ASN A 184 -15.30 2.12 8.56
C ASN A 184 -16.25 1.14 9.26
N GLU A 185 -16.92 0.24 8.53
CA GLU A 185 -17.87 -0.72 9.11
C GLU A 185 -17.17 -1.78 9.95
N ARG A 186 -17.74 -2.15 11.10
CA ARG A 186 -17.22 -3.20 11.98
C ARG A 186 -18.33 -4.17 12.42
N PRO A 187 -18.13 -5.50 12.33
CA PRO A 187 -16.97 -6.16 11.72
C PRO A 187 -16.81 -5.82 10.24
N LEU A 188 -15.59 -5.84 9.73
CA LEU A 188 -15.32 -5.52 8.33
C LEU A 188 -16.01 -6.57 7.44
N ARG A 189 -16.62 -6.12 6.33
CA ARG A 189 -17.25 -7.06 5.39
C ARG A 189 -16.18 -7.92 4.73
N LYS A 190 -16.45 -9.22 4.54
CA LYS A 190 -15.51 -10.16 3.92
C LYS A 190 -15.08 -9.72 2.52
N GLU A 191 -15.98 -9.10 1.77
CA GLU A 191 -15.71 -8.55 0.44
C GLU A 191 -14.72 -7.39 0.47
N VAL A 192 -14.77 -6.56 1.52
CA VAL A 192 -13.84 -5.44 1.72
C VAL A 192 -12.49 -5.96 2.21
N GLU A 193 -12.47 -6.95 3.11
CA GLU A 193 -11.24 -7.65 3.51
C GLU A 193 -10.51 -8.24 2.30
N GLU A 194 -11.23 -8.98 1.44
CA GLU A 194 -10.67 -9.60 0.25
C GLU A 194 -10.15 -8.55 -0.75
N TYR A 195 -10.89 -7.45 -0.95
CA TYR A 195 -10.43 -6.33 -1.76
C TYR A 195 -9.09 -5.76 -1.24
N CYS A 196 -9.02 -5.46 0.07
CA CYS A 196 -7.81 -4.95 0.71
C CYS A 196 -6.62 -5.92 0.54
N ILE A 197 -6.86 -7.22 0.73
CA ILE A 197 -5.81 -8.24 0.57
C ILE A 197 -5.27 -8.25 -0.86
N GLN A 198 -6.15 -8.15 -1.86
CA GLN A 198 -5.76 -8.19 -3.27
C GLN A 198 -4.93 -6.98 -3.71
N ASP A 199 -5.19 -5.80 -3.16
CA ASP A 199 -4.42 -4.60 -3.52
C ASP A 199 -2.98 -4.61 -2.96
N ALA A 200 -2.69 -5.43 -1.93
CA ALA A 200 -1.33 -5.63 -1.41
C ALA A 200 -0.62 -6.90 -1.92
N VAL A 201 -1.33 -8.02 -2.13
CA VAL A 201 -0.72 -9.35 -2.38
C VAL A 201 0.05 -9.45 -3.70
N TYR A 202 -0.27 -8.62 -4.70
CA TYR A 202 0.41 -8.63 -6.00
C TYR A 202 1.59 -7.66 -6.08
N LEU A 203 1.77 -6.77 -5.10
CA LEU A 203 2.85 -5.78 -5.10
C LEU A 203 4.26 -6.40 -5.17
N PRO A 204 4.56 -7.57 -4.54
CA PRO A 204 5.86 -8.21 -4.72
C PRO A 204 6.15 -8.65 -6.15
N ARG A 205 5.14 -9.15 -6.87
CA ARG A 205 5.29 -9.56 -8.28
C ARG A 205 5.59 -8.35 -9.17
N LEU A 206 4.89 -7.24 -8.93
CA LEU A 206 5.13 -5.97 -9.63
C LEU A 206 6.54 -5.44 -9.32
N TRP A 207 6.92 -5.42 -8.04
CA TRP A 207 8.24 -4.96 -7.62
C TRP A 207 9.36 -5.75 -8.29
N SER A 208 9.28 -7.10 -8.26
CA SER A 208 10.28 -7.97 -8.88
C SER A 208 10.44 -7.65 -10.36
N LYS A 209 9.32 -7.59 -11.10
CA LYS A 209 9.34 -7.30 -12.54
C LYS A 209 9.93 -5.93 -12.84
N TYR A 210 9.49 -4.89 -12.12
CA TYR A 210 9.94 -3.53 -12.39
C TYR A 210 11.40 -3.32 -11.99
N ASN A 211 11.82 -3.87 -10.85
CA ASN A 211 13.21 -3.78 -10.39
C ASN A 211 14.19 -4.46 -11.35
N GLU A 212 13.78 -5.54 -12.03
CA GLU A 212 14.59 -6.21 -13.06
C GLU A 212 14.70 -5.36 -14.34
N MET A 213 13.64 -4.67 -14.73
CA MET A 213 13.60 -3.87 -15.97
C MET A 213 14.25 -2.49 -15.85
N LEU A 214 14.33 -1.92 -14.64
CA LEU A 214 14.93 -0.60 -14.41
C LEU A 214 16.46 -0.68 -14.48
N THR A 215 17.07 0.19 -15.28
CA THR A 215 18.53 0.43 -15.22
C THR A 215 18.92 1.12 -13.90
N PRO A 216 20.19 1.05 -13.46
CA PRO A 216 20.63 1.74 -12.24
C PRO A 216 20.26 3.23 -12.22
N ALA A 217 20.49 3.94 -13.33
CA ALA A 217 20.12 5.35 -13.46
C ALA A 217 18.61 5.60 -13.30
N TRP A 218 17.76 4.67 -13.75
CA TRP A 218 16.33 4.76 -13.55
C TRP A 218 15.90 4.43 -12.12
N LYS A 219 16.59 3.52 -11.43
CA LYS A 219 16.38 3.26 -10.00
C LYS A 219 16.66 4.52 -9.17
N ASP A 220 17.75 5.21 -9.47
CA ASP A 220 18.10 6.48 -8.81
C ASP A 220 17.05 7.57 -9.06
N ARG A 221 16.61 7.73 -10.32
CA ARG A 221 15.54 8.68 -10.68
C ARG A 221 14.24 8.38 -9.94
N VAL A 222 13.83 7.11 -9.91
CA VAL A 222 12.63 6.67 -9.19
C VAL A 222 12.76 7.01 -7.70
N LEU A 223 13.89 6.70 -7.09
CA LEU A 223 14.14 6.98 -5.68
C LEU A 223 14.04 8.49 -5.38
N GLU A 224 14.65 9.34 -6.20
CA GLU A 224 14.56 10.79 -6.04
C GLU A 224 13.14 11.32 -6.25
N ALA A 225 12.42 10.82 -7.25
CA ALA A 225 11.02 11.18 -7.46
C ALA A 225 10.12 10.69 -6.32
N THR A 226 10.39 9.53 -5.71
CA THR A 226 9.69 9.04 -4.53
C THR A 226 9.94 9.95 -3.33
N LYS A 227 11.19 10.36 -3.07
CA LYS A 227 11.52 11.33 -2.02
C LYS A 227 10.80 12.67 -2.24
N ALA A 228 10.78 13.17 -3.48
CA ALA A 228 10.05 14.39 -3.81
C ALA A 228 8.54 14.25 -3.55
N ARG A 229 7.93 13.09 -3.85
CA ARG A 229 6.53 12.79 -3.53
C ARG A 229 6.26 12.80 -2.01
N LEU A 230 7.19 12.26 -1.21
CA LEU A 230 7.10 12.25 0.25
C LEU A 230 7.23 13.64 0.89
N VAL A 231 8.11 14.49 0.36
CA VAL A 231 8.21 15.89 0.83
C VAL A 231 6.95 16.66 0.46
N MET A 232 6.50 16.54 -0.78
CA MET A 232 5.31 17.24 -1.29
C MET A 232 4.03 16.85 -0.53
N SER A 233 3.85 15.58 -0.19
CA SER A 233 2.65 15.09 0.52
C SER A 233 2.50 15.64 1.93
N GLN A 234 3.59 16.10 2.56
CA GLN A 234 3.59 16.63 3.92
C GLN A 234 3.30 18.14 3.99
N ASP A 235 3.38 18.84 2.85
CA ASP A 235 3.08 20.26 2.77
C ASP A 235 1.64 20.58 3.21
N MET A 236 1.42 21.72 3.87
CA MET A 236 0.08 22.12 4.32
C MET A 236 -0.87 22.46 3.17
N THR A 237 -0.33 22.77 2.00
CA THR A 237 -1.08 23.13 0.77
C THR A 237 -1.29 21.93 -0.15
N TYR A 238 -0.88 20.72 0.25
CA TYR A 238 -1.02 19.52 -0.56
C TYR A 238 -2.48 19.23 -0.92
N VAL A 239 -2.75 19.10 -2.22
CA VAL A 239 -4.06 18.71 -2.76
C VAL A 239 -3.97 17.27 -3.30
N GLY A 240 -4.66 16.34 -2.61
CA GLY A 240 -4.60 14.91 -2.91
C GLY A 240 -5.36 14.45 -4.16
N ASN A 241 -6.26 15.29 -4.68
CA ASN A 241 -7.18 14.96 -5.77
C ASN A 241 -7.04 15.95 -6.94
N GLY A 242 -7.27 15.48 -8.17
CA GLY A 242 -7.27 16.33 -9.36
C GLY A 242 -6.71 15.66 -10.62
N PRO A 243 -6.89 16.28 -11.81
CA PRO A 243 -6.45 15.70 -13.07
C PRO A 243 -4.91 15.61 -13.17
N ASN A 244 -4.18 16.45 -12.45
CA ASN A 244 -2.72 16.42 -12.37
C ASN A 244 -2.16 15.15 -11.70
N ARG A 245 -2.99 14.42 -10.92
CA ARG A 245 -2.58 13.17 -10.27
C ARG A 245 -2.20 12.07 -11.24
N ALA A 246 -2.74 12.13 -12.46
CA ALA A 246 -2.45 11.23 -13.55
C ALA A 246 -1.14 11.56 -14.29
N ASN A 247 -0.50 12.70 -14.03
CA ASN A 247 0.75 13.07 -14.68
C ASN A 247 1.94 12.36 -14.04
N GLY A 248 2.90 11.95 -14.87
CA GLY A 248 4.25 11.58 -14.42
C GLY A 248 5.06 12.81 -14.00
N PRO A 249 6.27 12.62 -13.44
CA PRO A 249 7.20 13.72 -13.19
C PRO A 249 7.50 14.50 -14.49
N ASP A 250 7.49 15.83 -14.41
CA ASP A 250 7.61 16.70 -15.60
C ASP A 250 8.93 16.50 -16.36
N ASP A 251 10.02 16.26 -15.62
CA ASP A 251 11.35 16.01 -16.15
C ASP A 251 11.48 14.64 -16.83
N TRP A 252 10.52 13.73 -16.66
CA TRP A 252 10.52 12.41 -17.30
C TRP A 252 9.77 12.39 -18.62
N ARG A 253 8.99 13.43 -18.92
CA ARG A 253 8.07 13.46 -20.08
C ARG A 253 8.77 13.19 -21.42
N TRP A 254 10.03 13.59 -21.53
CA TRP A 254 10.85 13.48 -22.75
C TRP A 254 11.95 12.41 -22.64
N LEU A 255 11.98 11.67 -21.54
CA LEU A 255 12.91 10.56 -21.25
C LEU A 255 12.21 9.21 -21.42
#